data_AF-A0A927MSC0-F1
#
_entry.id   AF-A0A927MSC0-F1
#
_cell.length_a   1.000
_cell.length_b   1.000
_cell.length_c   1.000
_cell.angle_alpha   90.00
_cell.angle_beta   90.00
_cell.angle_gamma   90.00
#
_symmetry.space_group_name_H-M   'P 1'
#
loop_
_entity.id
_entity.type
_entity.pdbx_description
1 polymer ?
#
loop_
_entity_poly.entity_id
_entity_poly.type
_entity_poly.pdbx_seq_one_letter_code
_entity_poly.pdbx_strand_id
1 'polypeptide(L)' 'MTGPVTRNMAEPLRRTYAAAPSPKLVVAVGDCAHNCGVFASAHGVAGAVSDVVPVDVEVPGCPPPPEAIVAALRGLTGR' A
#
# COMPACT_ATOMS: atom_id res chain seq x y z
N MET A 1 2.75 0.08 2.85
CA MET A 1 3.18 0.10 1.43
C MET A 1 2.99 1.50 0.88
N THR A 2 3.96 2.02 0.14
CA THR A 2 3.92 3.36 -0.48
C THR A 2 4.19 3.22 -1.98
N GLY A 3 3.48 3.98 -2.82
CA GLY A 3 3.66 3.92 -4.28
C GLY A 3 3.01 2.69 -4.96
N PRO A 4 3.08 2.61 -6.30
CA PRO A 4 2.49 1.50 -7.06
C PRO A 4 3.38 0.26 -6.95
N VAL A 5 2.81 -0.93 -7.21
CA VAL A 5 3.61 -2.15 -7.25
C VAL A 5 4.22 -2.31 -8.64
N THR A 6 5.55 -2.26 -8.74
CA THR A 6 6.24 -2.53 -10.01
C THR A 6 6.29 -4.03 -10.29
N ARG A 7 6.45 -4.41 -11.57
CA ARG A 7 6.54 -5.83 -11.98
C ARG A 7 7.63 -6.60 -11.24
N ASN A 8 8.78 -5.99 -10.97
CA ASN A 8 9.85 -6.65 -10.22
C ASN A 8 9.49 -6.83 -8.73
N MET A 9 8.67 -5.93 -8.17
CA MET A 9 8.33 -5.91 -6.74
C MET A 9 7.15 -6.78 -6.37
N ALA A 10 6.38 -7.28 -7.34
CA ALA A 10 5.19 -8.09 -7.08
C ALA A 10 5.51 -9.37 -6.26
N GLU A 11 6.54 -10.12 -6.67
CA GLU A 11 6.93 -11.35 -5.97
C GLU A 11 7.60 -11.08 -4.61
N PRO A 12 8.58 -10.16 -4.48
CA PRO A 12 9.10 -9.74 -3.18
C PRO A 12 8.02 -9.34 -2.19
N LEU A 13 7.00 -8.57 -2.64
CA LEU A 13 5.90 -8.14 -1.79
C LEU A 13 5.09 -9.33 -1.24
N ARG A 14 4.72 -10.29 -2.10
CA ARG A 14 4.00 -11.50 -1.67
C ARG A 14 4.79 -12.30 -0.64
N ARG A 15 6.10 -12.46 -0.85
CA ARG A 15 6.97 -13.18 0.08
C ARG A 15 7.09 -12.46 1.42
N THR A 16 7.28 -11.14 1.42
CA THR A 16 7.32 -10.34 2.65
C THR A 16 6.00 -10.44 3.41
N TYR A 17 4.86 -10.35 2.72
CA TYR A 17 3.55 -10.53 3.35
C TYR A 17 3.41 -11.94 3.95
N ALA A 18 3.78 -12.99 3.22
CA ALA A 18 3.69 -14.37 3.72
C ALA A 18 4.61 -14.62 4.92
N ALA A 19 5.82 -14.05 4.92
CA ALA A 19 6.82 -14.22 5.99
C ALA A 19 6.49 -13.46 7.28
N ALA A 20 5.67 -12.41 7.21
CA ALA A 20 5.25 -11.69 8.41
C ALA A 20 4.32 -12.55 9.30
N PRO A 21 4.55 -12.63 10.62
CA PRO A 21 3.70 -13.40 11.54
C PRO A 21 2.33 -12.77 11.72
N SER A 22 1.33 -13.57 12.07
CA SER A 22 -0.02 -13.08 12.41
C SER A 22 -0.11 -12.64 13.87
N PRO A 23 -0.94 -11.63 14.22
CA PRO A 23 -1.72 -10.78 13.32
C PRO A 23 -0.86 -9.73 12.60
N LYS A 24 -1.13 -9.51 11.32
CA LYS A 24 -0.45 -8.50 10.47
C LYS A 24 -1.48 -7.65 9.74
N LEU A 25 -1.13 -6.38 9.55
CA LEU A 25 -1.93 -5.41 8.84
C LEU A 25 -1.12 -4.79 7.69
N VAL A 26 -1.79 -4.50 6.58
CA VAL A 26 -1.24 -3.81 5.43
C VAL A 26 -1.95 -2.49 5.26
N VAL A 27 -1.17 -1.40 5.36
CA VAL A 27 -1.64 -0.05 5.09
C VAL A 27 -1.09 0.42 3.74
N ALA A 28 -1.97 0.77 2.80
CA ALA A 28 -1.62 1.38 1.52
C ALA A 28 -1.64 2.90 1.68
N VAL A 29 -0.53 3.57 1.41
CA VAL A 29 -0.37 5.01 1.62
C VAL A 29 -0.11 5.71 0.30
N GLY A 30 -1.04 6.60 -0.04
CA GLY A 30 -1.06 7.42 -1.24
C GLY A 30 -1.78 6.79 -2.43
N ASP A 31 -2.19 7.64 -3.37
CA ASP A 31 -3.02 7.26 -4.52
C ASP A 31 -2.30 6.23 -5.39
N CYS A 32 -0.98 6.36 -5.54
CA CYS A 32 -0.21 5.36 -6.28
C CYS A 32 -0.27 3.96 -5.67
N ALA A 33 -0.41 3.82 -4.35
CA ALA A 33 -0.58 2.53 -3.70
C ALA A 33 -2.03 2.00 -3.82
N HIS A 34 -3.00 2.91 -3.88
CA HIS A 34 -4.42 2.60 -3.98
C HIS A 34 -4.87 2.21 -5.40
N ASN A 35 -4.44 2.96 -6.42
CA ASN A 35 -4.93 2.81 -7.80
C ASN A 35 -3.85 3.02 -8.88
N CYS A 36 -2.58 2.88 -8.52
CA CYS A 36 -1.41 3.20 -9.35
C CYS A 36 -1.18 4.69 -9.66
N GLY A 37 -2.16 5.56 -9.37
CA GLY A 37 -2.08 7.00 -9.60
C GLY A 37 -1.68 7.34 -11.03
N VAL A 38 -0.75 8.28 -11.18
CA VAL A 38 -0.22 8.71 -12.49
C VAL A 38 0.50 7.61 -13.26
N PHE A 39 0.80 6.47 -12.62
CA PHE A 39 1.52 5.35 -13.24
C PHE A 39 0.61 4.19 -13.66
N ALA A 40 -0.73 4.34 -13.61
CA ALA A 40 -1.68 3.27 -13.92
C ALA A 40 -1.48 2.62 -15.29
N SER A 41 -1.04 3.37 -16.30
CA SER A 41 -0.77 2.87 -17.65
C SER A 41 0.71 2.58 -17.93
N ALA A 42 1.59 2.71 -16.94
CA ALA A 42 3.02 2.55 -17.14
C ALA A 42 3.40 1.07 -17.30
N HIS A 43 4.23 0.74 -18.31
CA HIS A 43 4.60 -0.64 -18.62
C HIS A 43 5.22 -1.38 -17.41
N GLY A 44 5.93 -0.65 -16.55
CA GLY A 44 6.66 -1.22 -15.41
C GLY A 44 5.79 -1.50 -14.18
N VAL A 45 4.52 -1.09 -14.18
CA VAL A 45 3.59 -1.28 -13.07
C VAL A 45 2.83 -2.60 -13.24
N ALA A 46 2.70 -3.33 -12.14
CA ALA A 46 1.93 -4.57 -12.05
C ALA A 46 0.49 -4.32 -11.56
N GLY A 47 0.29 -3.28 -10.76
CA GLY A 47 -1.02 -2.92 -10.22
C GLY A 47 -0.93 -2.12 -8.92
N ALA A 48 -2.08 -1.94 -8.30
CA ALA A 48 -2.21 -1.40 -6.96
C ALA A 48 -1.71 -2.41 -5.92
N VAL A 49 -1.55 -1.97 -4.66
CA VAL A 49 -1.14 -2.87 -3.58
C VAL A 49 -2.18 -3.96 -3.33
N SER A 50 -3.47 -3.60 -3.44
CA SER A 50 -4.62 -4.50 -3.28
C SER A 50 -4.69 -5.62 -4.32
N ASP A 51 -4.06 -5.45 -5.49
CA ASP A 51 -3.97 -6.50 -6.52
C ASP A 51 -2.96 -7.61 -6.15
N VAL A 52 -2.06 -7.34 -5.19
CA VAL A 52 -0.93 -8.22 -4.86
C VAL A 52 -1.05 -8.84 -3.48
N VAL A 53 -1.51 -8.08 -2.48
CA VAL A 53 -1.70 -8.51 -1.08
C VAL A 53 -2.98 -7.88 -0.52
N PRO A 54 -3.67 -8.51 0.45
CA PRO A 54 -4.84 -7.90 1.08
C PRO A 54 -4.45 -6.62 1.81
N VAL A 55 -5.18 -5.54 1.56
CA VAL A 55 -5.01 -4.23 2.20
C VAL A 55 -6.12 -4.02 3.23
N ASP A 56 -5.74 -3.60 4.43
CA ASP A 56 -6.68 -3.36 5.53
C ASP A 56 -7.11 -1.90 5.61
N VAL A 57 -6.19 -0.97 5.32
CA VAL A 57 -6.44 0.48 5.36
C VAL A 57 -5.75 1.18 4.21
N GLU A 58 -6.45 2.16 3.64
CA GLU A 58 -5.96 3.02 2.57
C GLU A 58 -5.92 4.47 3.06
N VAL A 59 -4.81 5.16 2.78
CA VAL A 59 -4.63 6.59 3.09
C VAL A 59 -4.53 7.35 1.76
N PRO A 60 -5.59 8.05 1.33
CA PRO A 60 -5.59 8.76 0.04
C PRO A 60 -4.66 9.98 0.05
N GLY A 61 -4.06 10.29 -1.10
CA GLY A 61 -3.27 11.50 -1.34
C GLY A 61 -2.05 11.32 -2.25
N CYS A 62 -1.55 12.42 -2.83
CA CYS A 62 -0.42 12.41 -3.78
C CYS A 62 0.61 13.55 -3.53
N PRO A 63 1.45 13.47 -2.48
CA PRO A 63 1.38 12.51 -1.37
C PRO A 63 0.35 12.93 -0.30
N PRO A 64 -0.12 11.99 0.55
CA PRO A 64 -1.00 12.32 1.68
C PRO A 64 -0.27 13.23 2.69
N PRO A 65 -0.98 14.16 3.33
CA PRO A 65 -0.37 15.00 4.35
C PRO A 65 -0.01 14.15 5.59
N PRO A 66 1.06 14.48 6.33
CA PRO A 66 1.53 13.66 7.46
C PRO A 66 0.47 13.40 8.53
N GLU A 67 -0.38 14.37 8.82
CA GLU A 67 -1.48 14.26 9.78
C GLU A 67 -2.52 13.21 9.39
N ALA A 68 -2.77 13.01 8.08
CA ALA A 68 -3.68 11.97 7.60
C ALA A 68 -3.10 10.57 7.80
N ILE A 69 -1.78 10.41 7.61
CA ILE A 69 -1.08 9.14 7.89
C ILE A 69 -1.15 8.84 9.39
N VAL A 70 -0.87 9.83 10.24
CA VAL A 70 -0.94 9.67 11.70
C VAL A 70 -2.36 9.33 12.15
N ALA A 71 -3.38 10.00 11.62
CA ALA A 71 -4.77 9.73 11.95
C ALA A 71 -5.17 8.29 11.58
N ALA A 72 -4.77 7.80 10.40
CA ALA A 72 -5.02 6.42 10.00
C ALA A 72 -4.34 5.39 10.94
N LEU A 73 -3.08 5.64 11.32
CA LEU A 73 -2.35 4.77 12.25
C LEU A 73 -2.94 4.78 13.67
N ARG A 74 -3.41 5.94 14.14
CA ARG A 74 -4.11 6.06 15.43
C ARG A 74 -5.43 5.30 15.43
N GLY A 75 -6.19 5.41 14.33
CA GLY A 75 -7.44 4.65 14.15
C GLY A 75 -7.23 3.13 14.21
N LEU A 76 -6.11 2.64 13.67
CA LEU A 76 -5.73 1.22 13.72
C LEU A 76 -5.25 0.75 15.09
N THR A 77 -4.50 1.58 15.80
CA THR A 77 -3.87 1.20 17.07
C THR A 77 -4.72 1.52 18.31
N GLY A 78 -5.80 2.28 18.14
CA GLY A 78 -6.70 2.68 19.23
C GLY A 78 -6.03 3.59 20.27
N ARG A 79 -4.97 4.31 19.89
CA ARG A 79 -4.14 5.16 20.75
C ARG A 79 -3.94 6.56 20.16
#